data_AF-A0A940THX4-F1
#
_entry.id   AF-A0A940THX4-F1
#
_cell.length_a   1.000
_cell.length_b   1.000
_cell.length_c   1.000
_cell.angle_alpha   90.00
_cell.angle_beta   90.00
_cell.angle_gamma   90.00
#
_symmetry.space_group_name_H-M   'P 1'
#
loop_
_entity.id
_entity.type
_entity.pdbx_description
1 polymer ?
#
loop_
_entity_poly.entity_id
_entity_poly.type
_entity_poly.pdbx_seq_one_letter_code
_entity_poly.pdbx_strand_id
1 'polypeptide(L)'
;MNNIAVANETIKITAEGCYEKEGKKIALPECDYSAVTVYSPEKGAELVSKTVIPDAPMCQITVTTEDSFGAAGRFENPFVMNFANAHCPGGGFRLGANAQEEALCRCSTLYASITSGGAKEMYVHNNTHIN
;
A
#
# COMPACT_ATOMS: atom_id res chain seq x y z
N MET A 1 -1.83 -15.24 16.06
CA MET A 1 -2.60 -14.98 14.82
C MET A 1 -1.88 -15.68 13.68
N ASN A 2 -2.58 -16.41 12.81
CA ASN A 2 -1.93 -17.08 11.67
C ASN A 2 -1.88 -16.09 10.49
N ASN A 3 -0.78 -15.35 10.35
CA ASN A 3 -0.62 -14.32 9.32
C ASN A 3 -0.73 -14.88 7.89
N ILE A 4 -0.36 -16.13 7.67
CA ILE A 4 -0.48 -16.79 6.36
C ILE A 4 -1.97 -17.00 6.03
N ALA A 5 -2.77 -17.43 7.00
CA ALA A 5 -4.22 -17.57 6.81
C ALA A 5 -4.87 -16.22 6.48
N VAL A 6 -4.53 -15.17 7.24
CA VAL A 6 -5.02 -13.80 6.99
C VAL A 6 -4.60 -13.29 5.61
N ALA A 7 -3.37 -13.55 5.18
CA ALA A 7 -2.90 -13.15 3.86
C ALA A 7 -3.71 -13.82 2.73
N ASN A 8 -3.93 -15.13 2.81
CA ASN A 8 -4.72 -15.87 1.84
C ASN A 8 -6.19 -15.42 1.84
N GLU A 9 -6.75 -15.17 3.02
CA GLU A 9 -8.09 -14.63 3.17
C GLU A 9 -8.21 -13.24 2.54
N THR A 10 -7.24 -12.35 2.76
CA THR A 10 -7.22 -11.00 2.18
C THR A 10 -7.19 -11.03 0.65
N ILE A 11 -6.40 -11.95 0.06
CA ILE A 11 -6.38 -12.17 -1.40
C ILE A 11 -7.75 -12.62 -1.89
N LYS A 12 -8.40 -13.56 -1.19
CA LYS A 12 -9.74 -14.05 -1.52
C LYS A 12 -10.77 -12.91 -1.44
N ILE A 13 -10.78 -12.16 -0.34
CA ILE A 13 -11.68 -11.02 -0.11
C ILE A 13 -11.55 -9.99 -1.24
N THR A 14 -10.33 -9.67 -1.62
CA THR A 14 -10.07 -8.69 -2.69
C THR A 14 -10.55 -9.20 -4.05
N ALA A 15 -10.38 -10.49 -4.34
CA ALA A 15 -10.86 -11.11 -5.57
C ALA A 15 -12.39 -11.24 -5.63
N GLU A 16 -13.04 -11.50 -4.49
CA GLU A 16 -14.50 -11.61 -4.38
C GLU A 16 -15.20 -10.25 -4.19
N GLY A 17 -14.45 -9.18 -3.95
CA GLY A 17 -14.97 -7.83 -3.71
C GLY A 17 -15.80 -7.70 -2.44
N CYS A 18 -15.72 -8.66 -1.51
CA CYS A 18 -16.51 -8.68 -0.28
C CYS A 18 -15.92 -9.61 0.77
N TYR A 19 -16.35 -9.44 2.02
CA TYR A 19 -16.03 -10.35 3.12
C TYR A 19 -17.22 -10.49 4.07
N GLU A 20 -17.17 -11.48 4.96
CA GLU A 20 -18.19 -11.66 6.00
C GLU A 20 -17.62 -11.26 7.37
N LYS A 21 -18.42 -10.51 8.14
CA LYS A 21 -18.11 -10.17 9.53
C LYS A 21 -19.39 -10.31 10.35
N GLU A 22 -19.36 -11.16 11.37
CA GLU A 22 -20.49 -11.38 12.29
C GLU A 22 -21.80 -11.73 11.56
N GLY A 23 -21.72 -12.60 10.54
CA GLY A 23 -22.87 -13.02 9.73
C GLY A 23 -23.37 -11.97 8.72
N LYS A 24 -22.69 -10.83 8.60
CA LYS A 24 -23.02 -9.77 7.63
C LYS A 24 -22.00 -9.76 6.51
N LYS A 25 -22.49 -9.81 5.28
CA LYS A 25 -21.69 -9.59 4.08
C LYS A 25 -21.41 -8.09 3.91
N ILE A 26 -20.13 -7.74 3.83
CA ILE A 26 -19.65 -6.38 3.61
C ILE A 26 -19.00 -6.34 2.22
N ALA A 27 -19.55 -5.51 1.32
CA ALA A 27 -18.96 -5.27 0.01
C ALA A 27 -17.82 -4.26 0.11
N LEU A 28 -16.75 -4.50 -0.65
CA LEU A 28 -15.71 -3.50 -0.86
C LEU A 28 -16.18 -2.45 -1.88
N PRO A 29 -15.58 -1.25 -1.89
CA PRO A 29 -15.88 -0.24 -2.91
C PRO A 29 -15.58 -0.76 -4.32
N GLU A 30 -16.49 -0.53 -5.25
CA GLU A 30 -16.29 -0.90 -6.66
C GLU A 30 -15.31 0.08 -7.31
N CYS A 31 -14.04 -0.32 -7.38
CA CYS A 31 -12.98 0.45 -8.03
C CYS A 31 -11.89 -0.48 -8.59
N ASP A 32 -11.10 0.04 -9.52
CA ASP A 32 -9.95 -0.68 -10.05
C ASP A 32 -8.79 -0.67 -9.04
N TYR A 33 -8.67 -1.73 -8.25
CA TYR A 33 -7.54 -1.88 -7.32
C TYR A 33 -6.19 -2.03 -8.03
N SER A 34 -6.18 -2.30 -9.34
CA SER A 34 -4.95 -2.42 -10.12
C SER A 34 -4.44 -1.08 -10.65
N ALA A 35 -5.24 -0.01 -10.51
CA ALA A 35 -4.90 1.34 -10.94
C ALA A 35 -3.70 1.88 -10.14
N VAL A 36 -2.56 1.98 -10.83
CA VAL A 36 -1.30 2.46 -10.27
C VAL A 36 -0.62 3.41 -11.24
N THR A 37 0.12 4.38 -10.68
CA THR A 37 1.02 5.23 -11.46
C THR A 37 2.43 5.00 -10.97
N VAL A 38 3.33 4.60 -11.87
CA VAL A 38 4.75 4.41 -11.57
C VAL A 38 5.52 5.67 -11.96
N TYR A 39 6.29 6.19 -11.01
CA TYR A 39 7.20 7.31 -11.23
C TYR A 39 8.62 6.80 -11.29
N SER A 40 9.29 7.00 -12.43
CA SER A 40 10.74 6.77 -12.54
C SER A 40 11.51 7.85 -11.77
N PRO A 41 12.81 7.65 -11.46
CA PRO A 41 13.63 8.67 -10.84
C PRO A 41 13.59 10.02 -11.57
N GLU A 42 13.59 10.01 -12.91
CA GLU A 42 13.54 11.23 -13.74
C GLU A 42 12.19 11.94 -13.61
N LYS A 43 11.07 11.19 -13.70
CA LYS A 43 9.73 11.74 -13.50
C LYS A 43 9.56 12.29 -12.08
N GLY A 44 10.13 11.60 -11.09
CA GLY A 44 10.14 12.06 -9.69
C GLY A 44 10.91 13.37 -9.53
N ALA A 45 12.10 13.47 -10.11
CA ALA A 45 12.90 14.70 -10.10
C ALA A 45 12.17 15.87 -10.79
N GLU A 46 11.49 15.61 -11.91
CA GLU A 46 10.67 16.61 -12.60
C GLU A 46 9.54 17.11 -11.70
N LEU A 47 8.82 16.23 -11.01
CA LEU A 47 7.76 16.62 -10.07
C LEU A 47 8.28 17.50 -8.93
N VAL A 48 9.42 17.12 -8.34
CA VAL A 48 10.05 17.91 -7.27
C VAL A 48 10.44 19.29 -7.79
N SER A 49 11.00 19.38 -9.01
CA SER A 49 11.40 20.67 -9.60
C SER A 49 10.22 21.62 -9.85
N LYS A 50 9.01 21.08 -10.09
CA LYS A 50 7.78 21.84 -10.34
C LYS A 50 7.00 22.13 -9.05
N THR A 51 7.42 21.58 -7.92
CA THR A 51 6.70 21.72 -6.66
C THR A 51 6.83 23.16 -6.16
N VAL A 52 5.70 23.84 -6.02
CA VAL A 52 5.62 25.17 -5.41
C VAL A 52 5.27 24.98 -3.95
N ILE A 53 6.15 25.42 -3.05
CA ILE A 53 5.85 25.47 -1.62
C ILE A 53 4.93 26.67 -1.40
N PRO A 54 3.67 26.47 -0.99
CA PRO A 54 2.76 27.57 -0.75
C PRO A 54 3.24 28.41 0.44
N ASP A 55 3.01 29.73 0.36
CA ASP A 55 3.14 30.62 1.51
C ASP A 55 1.93 30.42 2.42
N ALA A 56 1.97 29.33 3.17
CA ALA A 56 0.92 28.89 4.09
C ALA A 56 1.53 28.55 5.45
N PRO A 57 0.73 28.57 6.54
CA PRO A 57 1.20 28.11 7.84
C PRO A 57 1.78 26.68 7.75
N MET A 58 2.82 26.43 8.55
CA MET A 58 3.42 25.11 8.63
C MET A 58 2.37 24.06 9.01
N CYS A 59 2.46 22.88 8.39
CA CYS A 59 1.60 21.78 8.74
C CYS A 59 1.82 21.34 10.20
N GLN A 60 0.81 20.69 10.78
CA GLN A 60 0.95 20.09 12.10
C GLN A 60 1.74 18.79 12.00
N ILE A 61 2.81 18.68 12.78
CA ILE A 61 3.61 17.46 12.90
C ILE A 61 3.31 16.80 14.24
N THR A 62 2.94 15.52 14.22
CA THR A 62 2.69 14.71 15.42
C THR A 62 3.47 13.41 15.33
N VAL A 63 4.02 12.97 16.47
CA VAL A 63 4.68 11.67 16.60
C VAL A 63 3.89 10.83 17.59
N THR A 64 3.48 9.63 17.20
CA THR A 64 2.70 8.70 18.03
C THR A 64 3.30 7.30 17.98
N THR A 65 2.79 6.39 18.82
CA THR A 65 3.15 4.96 18.84
C THR A 65 2.15 4.10 18.07
N GLU A 66 1.27 4.73 17.27
CA GLU A 66 0.25 4.03 16.49
C GLU A 66 0.86 3.31 15.27
N ASP A 67 0.18 2.29 14.77
CA ASP A 67 0.48 1.77 13.44
C ASP A 67 -0.09 2.70 12.33
N SER A 68 0.27 2.39 11.07
CA SER A 68 -0.16 3.19 9.92
C SER A 68 -1.69 3.33 9.81
N PHE A 69 -2.47 2.30 10.14
CA PHE A 69 -3.94 2.36 10.03
C PHE A 69 -4.57 3.11 11.19
N GLY A 70 -4.03 2.97 12.41
CA GLY A 70 -4.43 3.75 13.57
C GLY A 70 -4.25 5.25 13.33
N ALA A 71 -3.07 5.64 12.86
CA ALA A 71 -2.79 7.03 12.52
C ALA A 71 -3.64 7.54 11.35
N ALA A 72 -3.78 6.73 10.28
CA ALA A 72 -4.58 7.07 9.10
C ALA A 72 -6.07 7.25 9.42
N GLY A 73 -6.62 6.46 10.34
CA GLY A 73 -8.04 6.52 10.73
C GLY A 73 -8.48 7.85 11.35
N ARG A 74 -7.54 8.75 11.66
CA ARG A 74 -7.79 10.11 12.18
C ARG A 74 -8.12 11.11 11.07
N PHE A 75 -7.96 10.75 9.80
CA PHE A 75 -8.07 11.64 8.66
C PHE A 75 -9.04 11.10 7.61
N GLU A 76 -9.61 12.01 6.82
CA GLU A 76 -10.38 11.66 5.62
C GLU A 76 -9.42 11.52 4.43
N ASN A 77 -9.46 10.37 3.75
CA ASN A 77 -8.62 10.04 2.58
C ASN A 77 -7.09 10.28 2.77
N PRO A 78 -6.47 9.69 3.81
CA PRO A 78 -5.05 9.89 4.09
C PRO A 78 -4.14 9.23 3.04
N PHE A 79 -2.97 9.83 2.82
CA PHE A 79 -1.83 9.15 2.19
C PHE A 79 -0.98 8.44 3.25
N VAL A 80 -0.70 7.17 3.01
CA VAL A 80 0.13 6.33 3.90
C VAL A 80 1.38 5.89 3.14
N MET A 81 2.55 6.16 3.71
CA MET A 81 3.82 5.70 3.16
C MET A 81 4.01 4.21 3.46
N ASN A 82 4.19 3.39 2.41
CA ASN A 82 4.58 1.99 2.55
C ASN A 82 6.11 1.88 2.72
N PHE A 83 6.58 1.12 3.71
CA PHE A 83 8.00 0.78 3.84
C PHE A 83 8.34 -0.41 2.92
N ALA A 84 8.24 -0.14 1.62
CA ALA A 84 8.16 -1.15 0.58
C ALA A 84 9.45 -1.95 0.40
N ASN A 85 9.30 -3.24 0.12
CA ASN A 85 10.37 -4.05 -0.43
C ASN A 85 10.59 -3.69 -1.90
N ALA A 86 11.83 -3.35 -2.27
CA ALA A 86 12.17 -2.91 -3.62
C ALA A 86 12.06 -4.02 -4.69
N HIS A 87 12.10 -5.30 -4.28
CA HIS A 87 12.30 -6.45 -5.17
C HIS A 87 11.08 -7.38 -5.24
N CYS A 88 10.37 -7.53 -4.13
CA CYS A 88 9.26 -8.45 -3.96
C CYS A 88 8.01 -7.70 -3.51
N PRO A 89 6.92 -7.64 -4.32
CA PRO A 89 5.71 -6.93 -3.93
C PRO A 89 5.09 -7.52 -2.67
N GLY A 90 4.88 -6.66 -1.66
CA GLY A 90 4.35 -7.06 -0.36
C GLY A 90 5.35 -7.83 0.50
N GLY A 91 6.64 -7.85 0.15
CA GLY A 91 7.70 -8.47 0.92
C GLY A 91 7.38 -9.93 1.30
N GLY A 92 7.36 -10.21 2.61
CA GLY A 92 7.04 -11.53 3.15
C GLY A 92 5.55 -11.76 3.46
N PHE A 93 4.64 -10.96 2.90
CA PHE A 93 3.20 -10.96 3.20
C PHE A 93 2.59 -12.37 3.19
N ARG A 94 2.82 -13.11 2.11
CA ARG A 94 2.30 -14.49 1.94
C ARG A 94 3.00 -15.52 2.82
N LEU A 95 4.19 -15.19 3.32
CA LEU A 95 5.00 -16.03 4.21
C LEU A 95 4.72 -15.74 5.69
N GLY A 96 3.81 -14.79 5.98
CA GLY A 96 3.41 -14.44 7.33
C GLY A 96 4.37 -13.48 8.05
N ALA A 97 5.29 -12.83 7.33
CA ALA A 97 6.16 -11.80 7.89
C ALA A 97 5.35 -10.64 8.49
N ASN A 98 5.95 -9.91 9.42
CA ASN A 98 5.23 -8.98 10.29
C ASN A 98 5.84 -7.57 10.33
N ALA A 99 6.42 -7.11 9.21
CA ALA A 99 6.80 -5.70 9.09
C ALA A 99 5.62 -4.87 8.55
N GLN A 100 5.87 -3.56 8.40
CA GLN A 100 4.83 -2.58 8.10
C GLN A 100 4.17 -2.83 6.73
N GLU A 101 4.96 -3.15 5.71
CA GLU A 101 4.43 -3.47 4.38
C GLU A 101 3.47 -4.67 4.42
N GLU A 102 3.83 -5.74 5.12
CA GLU A 102 2.99 -6.92 5.23
C GLU A 102 1.71 -6.65 6.01
N ALA A 103 1.76 -5.76 7.01
CA ALA A 103 0.57 -5.31 7.72
C ALA A 103 -0.35 -4.51 6.79
N LEU A 104 0.19 -3.58 5.99
CA LEU A 104 -0.58 -2.86 4.97
C LEU A 104 -1.23 -3.82 3.97
N CYS A 105 -0.49 -4.85 3.51
CA CYS A 105 -1.01 -5.85 2.59
C CYS A 105 -2.10 -6.75 3.21
N ARG A 106 -2.05 -7.05 4.52
CA ARG A 106 -3.07 -7.86 5.23
C ARG A 106 -4.34 -7.08 5.55
N CYS A 107 -4.26 -5.77 5.69
CA CYS A 107 -5.38 -4.97 6.17
C CYS A 107 -5.96 -4.05 5.11
N SER A 108 -5.58 -4.22 3.83
CA SER A 108 -6.09 -3.42 2.72
C SER A 108 -6.02 -4.18 1.39
N THR A 109 -6.41 -3.51 0.30
CA THR A 109 -6.28 -3.99 -1.07
C THR A 109 -4.91 -3.69 -1.70
N LEU A 110 -3.94 -3.15 -0.94
CA LEU A 110 -2.63 -2.74 -1.44
C LEU A 110 -1.92 -3.82 -2.24
N TYR A 111 -2.01 -5.08 -1.79
CA TYR A 111 -1.37 -6.21 -2.48
C TYR A 111 -1.86 -6.37 -3.93
N ALA A 112 -3.14 -6.12 -4.21
CA ALA A 112 -3.67 -6.16 -5.57
C ALA A 112 -3.12 -5.01 -6.44
N SER A 113 -2.92 -3.83 -5.86
CA SER A 113 -2.31 -2.68 -6.56
C SER A 113 -0.86 -2.94 -6.91
N ILE A 114 -0.05 -3.35 -5.94
CA ILE A 114 1.41 -3.49 -6.14
C ILE A 114 1.81 -4.77 -6.89
N THR A 115 0.89 -5.71 -7.08
CA THR A 115 1.10 -6.89 -7.96
C THR A 115 0.51 -6.72 -9.36
N SER A 116 -0.11 -5.57 -9.64
CA SER A 116 -0.71 -5.28 -10.94
C SER A 116 0.32 -5.24 -12.07
N GLY A 117 -0.16 -5.35 -13.31
CA GLY A 117 0.68 -5.24 -14.50
C GLY A 117 1.45 -3.91 -14.56
N GLY A 118 0.81 -2.80 -14.16
CA GLY A 118 1.43 -1.48 -14.14
C GLY A 118 2.54 -1.37 -13.09
N ALA A 119 2.35 -1.96 -11.91
CA ALA A 119 3.34 -1.89 -10.83
C ALA A 119 4.62 -2.69 -11.12
N LYS A 120 4.56 -3.69 -12.01
CA LYS A 120 5.71 -4.55 -12.36
C LYS A 120 6.92 -3.75 -12.84
N GLU A 121 6.71 -2.61 -13.50
CA GLU A 121 7.79 -1.76 -14.02
C GLU A 121 8.82 -1.42 -12.91
N MET A 122 8.35 -1.04 -11.73
CA MET A 122 9.22 -0.70 -10.59
C MET A 122 10.06 -1.90 -10.13
N TYR A 123 9.43 -3.05 -9.91
CA TYR A 123 10.14 -4.26 -9.44
C TYR A 123 11.11 -4.80 -10.50
N VAL A 124 10.73 -4.78 -11.77
CA VAL A 124 11.61 -5.19 -12.89
C VAL A 124 12.82 -4.28 -12.99
N HIS A 125 12.63 -2.97 -12.87
CA HIS A 125 13.74 -2.01 -12.85
C HIS A 125 14.72 -2.33 -11.71
N ASN A 126 14.23 -2.46 -10.48
CA ASN A 126 15.07 -2.76 -9.32
C ASN A 126 15.79 -4.12 -9.41
N ASN A 127 15.11 -5.14 -9.95
CA ASN A 127 15.69 -6.48 -10.11
C ASN A 127 16.72 -6.58 -11.24
N THR A 128 16.71 -5.65 -12.19
CA THR A 128 17.70 -5.59 -13.29
C THR A 128 18.88 -4.64 -12.99
N HIS A 129 18.77 -3.81 -11.95
CA HIS A 129 19.79 -2.86 -11.50
C HIS A 129 20.31 -3.21 -10.10
N ILE A 130 20.48 -4.50 -9.84
CA ILE A 130 21.16 -5.00 -8.63
C ILE A 130 22.66 -4.78 -8.84
N ASN A 131 23.24 -3.80 -8.14
CA ASN A 131 24.69 -3.65 -8.04
C ASN A 131 25.27 -4.71 -7.11
#